data_AF-A0A2V8NH91-F1
#
_entry.id   AF-A0A2V8NH91-F1
#
_cell.length_a   1.000
_cell.length_b   1.000
_cell.length_c   1.000
_cell.angle_alpha   90.00
_cell.angle_beta   90.00
_cell.angle_gamma   90.00
#
_symmetry.space_group_name_H-M   'P 1'
#
loop_
_entity.id
_entity.type
_entity.pdbx_description
1 polymer ?
#
loop_
_entity_poly.entity_id
_entity_poly.type
_entity_poly.pdbx_seq_one_letter_code
_entity_poly.pdbx_strand_id
1 'polypeptide(L)'
;MTLNTSTTVRELAVTEPTATRIFEKLKIDYCCGGGRTIEDACASAGVKTEDVWQLLEEARSAQTSNEAIDFQTASLTELVKYILVKHHVFTKE
;
A
#
# COMPACT_ATOMS: atom_id res chain seq x y z
N MET A 1 -17.52 -3.10 2.04
CA MET A 1 -16.85 -2.39 3.15
C MET A 1 -17.49 -1.03 3.32
N THR A 2 -17.69 -0.56 4.55
CA THR A 2 -18.06 0.84 4.82
C THR A 2 -16.88 1.73 4.46
N LEU A 3 -17.07 2.63 3.51
CA LEU A 3 -16.11 3.67 3.11
C LEU A 3 -15.71 4.46 4.34
N ASN A 4 -14.54 4.18 4.91
CA ASN A 4 -14.00 5.01 5.96
C ASN A 4 -13.15 6.08 5.29
N THR A 5 -13.77 7.22 5.03
CA THR A 5 -13.18 8.35 4.29
C THR A 5 -11.99 8.98 5.03
N SER A 6 -11.86 8.67 6.31
CA SER A 6 -10.72 9.06 7.16
C SER A 6 -9.46 8.20 6.95
N THR A 7 -9.55 7.03 6.31
CA THR A 7 -8.40 6.16 6.09
C THR A 7 -7.36 6.86 5.22
N THR A 8 -6.11 6.85 5.69
CA THR A 8 -5.00 7.44 4.94
C THR A 8 -4.44 6.45 3.91
N VAL A 9 -3.79 6.98 2.87
CA VAL A 9 -3.14 6.15 1.85
C VAL A 9 -2.06 5.25 2.48
N ARG A 10 -1.32 5.76 3.49
CA ARG A 10 -0.31 4.98 4.22
C ARG A 10 -0.94 3.81 4.98
N GLU A 11 -2.02 4.05 5.72
CA GLU A 11 -2.68 2.98 6.49
C GLU A 11 -3.12 1.84 5.58
N LEU A 12 -3.67 2.18 4.42
CA LEU A 12 -4.07 1.16 3.44
C LEU A 12 -2.87 0.45 2.82
N ALA A 13 -1.77 1.16 2.51
CA ALA A 13 -0.55 0.55 1.99
C ALA A 13 0.11 -0.44 2.97
N VAL A 14 -0.02 -0.20 4.28
CA VAL A 14 0.52 -1.07 5.33
C VAL A 14 -0.40 -2.28 5.57
N THR A 15 -1.71 -2.08 5.58
CA THR A 15 -2.68 -3.14 5.91
C THR A 15 -3.04 -4.04 4.72
N GLU A 16 -2.96 -3.52 3.49
CA GLU A 16 -3.25 -4.24 2.26
C GLU A 16 -2.04 -4.19 1.30
N PRO A 17 -1.17 -5.23 1.29
CA PRO A 17 0.05 -5.22 0.49
C PRO A 17 -0.17 -4.99 -1.01
N THR A 18 -1.34 -5.36 -1.55
CA THR A 18 -1.74 -5.13 -2.95
C THR A 18 -2.00 -3.67 -3.27
N ALA A 19 -2.30 -2.84 -2.26
CA ALA A 19 -2.65 -1.45 -2.45
C ALA A 19 -1.50 -0.65 -3.05
N THR A 20 -0.25 -0.95 -2.68
CA THR A 20 0.95 -0.29 -3.22
C THR A 20 1.00 -0.34 -4.75
N ARG A 21 0.81 -1.52 -5.36
CA ARG A 21 0.77 -1.69 -6.83
C ARG A 21 -0.40 -0.95 -7.49
N ILE A 22 -1.53 -0.83 -6.81
CA ILE A 22 -2.68 -0.09 -7.34
C ILE A 22 -2.39 1.41 -7.30
N PHE A 23 -1.86 1.91 -6.18
CA PHE A 23 -1.46 3.30 -6.05
C PHE A 23 -0.40 3.70 -7.08
N GLU A 24 0.58 2.84 -7.35
CA GLU A 24 1.57 3.06 -8.42
C GLU A 24 0.92 3.20 -9.80
N LYS A 25 -0.01 2.30 -10.14
CA LYS A 25 -0.76 2.36 -11.41
C LYS A 25 -1.59 3.64 -11.53
N LEU A 26 -2.17 4.09 -10.43
CA LEU A 26 -3.01 5.29 -10.37
C LEU A 26 -2.23 6.57 -10.09
N LYS A 27 -0.90 6.49 -9.97
CA LYS A 27 -0.01 7.62 -9.64
C LYS A 27 -0.36 8.31 -8.32
N ILE A 28 -0.86 7.55 -7.36
CA ILE A 28 -1.14 8.01 -5.98
C ILE A 28 0.14 7.86 -5.14
N ASP A 29 0.60 8.96 -4.52
CA ASP A 29 1.76 8.95 -3.63
C ASP A 29 1.39 8.41 -2.24
N TYR A 30 1.68 7.14 -2.03
CA TYR A 30 1.50 6.45 -0.76
C TYR A 30 2.73 6.51 0.16
N CYS A 31 3.86 7.01 -0.34
CA CYS A 31 5.15 6.98 0.35
C CYS A 31 5.38 8.28 1.12
N CYS A 32 5.58 9.40 0.41
CA CYS A 32 5.86 10.70 1.01
C CYS A 32 4.56 11.40 1.42
N GLY A 33 3.56 11.38 0.53
CA GLY A 33 2.23 11.92 0.72
C GLY A 33 1.26 11.01 1.48
N GLY A 34 1.72 9.86 2.00
CA GLY A 34 0.86 8.82 2.55
C GLY A 34 -0.03 9.23 3.74
N GLY A 35 0.24 10.36 4.40
CA GLY A 35 -0.61 10.90 5.46
C GLY A 35 -1.90 11.57 4.97
N ARG A 36 -2.10 11.71 3.66
CA ARG A 36 -3.35 12.21 3.07
C ARG A 36 -4.43 11.13 3.12
N THR A 37 -5.69 11.57 3.17
CA THR A 37 -6.82 10.65 2.98
C THR A 37 -6.80 10.08 1.56
N ILE A 38 -7.45 8.93 1.37
CA ILE A 38 -7.61 8.34 0.03
C ILE A 38 -8.34 9.33 -0.88
N GLU A 39 -9.36 10.04 -0.38
CA GLU A 39 -10.12 11.02 -1.16
C GLU A 39 -9.24 12.17 -1.65
N ASP A 40 -8.45 12.77 -0.77
CA ASP A 40 -7.54 13.87 -1.12
C ASP A 40 -6.48 13.43 -2.15
N ALA A 41 -5.96 12.21 -1.98
CA ALA A 41 -4.99 11.64 -2.89
C ALA A 41 -5.59 11.32 -4.26
N CYS A 42 -6.81 10.80 -4.29
CA CYS A 42 -7.56 10.54 -5.53
C CYS A 42 -7.87 11.84 -6.28
N ALA A 43 -8.36 12.86 -5.55
CA ALA A 43 -8.62 14.18 -6.11
C ALA A 43 -7.34 14.82 -6.70
N SER A 44 -6.21 14.68 -6.00
CA SER A 44 -4.91 15.17 -6.48
C SER A 44 -4.42 14.43 -7.74
N ALA A 45 -4.73 13.14 -7.85
CA ALA A 45 -4.35 12.30 -8.99
C ALA A 45 -5.37 12.34 -10.16
N GLY A 46 -6.52 13.01 -9.98
CA GLY A 46 -7.59 13.06 -10.98
C GLY A 46 -8.30 11.72 -11.20
N VAL A 47 -8.30 10.85 -10.18
CA VAL A 47 -8.96 9.53 -10.22
C VAL A 47 -10.16 9.51 -9.28
N LYS A 48 -11.14 8.66 -9.56
CA LYS A 48 -12.28 8.48 -8.67
C LYS A 48 -11.93 7.55 -7.54
N THR A 49 -12.34 7.90 -6.32
CA THR A 49 -12.14 7.06 -5.14
C THR A 49 -12.78 5.68 -5.33
N GLU A 50 -13.92 5.60 -6.02
CA GLU A 50 -14.60 4.32 -6.30
C GLU A 50 -13.76 3.37 -7.14
N ASP A 51 -13.00 3.89 -8.12
CA ASP A 51 -12.14 3.08 -8.99
C ASP A 51 -11.01 2.42 -8.18
N VAL A 52 -10.46 3.14 -7.18
CA VAL A 52 -9.45 2.60 -6.27
C VAL A 52 -10.00 1.42 -5.48
N TRP A 53 -11.18 1.57 -4.90
CA TRP A 53 -11.82 0.52 -4.10
C TRP A 53 -12.18 -0.70 -4.93
N GLN A 54 -12.66 -0.51 -6.15
CA GLN A 54 -12.95 -1.61 -7.05
C GLN A 54 -11.68 -2.41 -7.38
N LEU A 55 -10.59 -1.73 -7.73
CA LEU A 55 -9.31 -2.39 -8.02
C LEU A 55 -8.74 -3.13 -6.82
N LEU A 56 -8.91 -2.60 -5.61
CA LEU A 56 -8.50 -3.26 -4.37
C LEU A 56 -9.28 -4.54 -4.12
N GLU A 57 -10.61 -4.50 -4.30
CA GLU A 57 -11.47 -5.67 -4.12
C GLU A 57 -11.18 -6.78 -5.14
N GLU A 58 -10.96 -6.39 -6.40
CA GLU A 58 -10.54 -7.30 -7.48
C GLU A 58 -9.18 -7.94 -7.16
N ALA A 59 -8.20 -7.14 -6.71
CA ALA A 59 -6.87 -7.64 -6.35
C ALA A 59 -6.92 -8.59 -5.14
N ARG A 60 -7.76 -8.31 -4.16
CA ARG A 60 -7.98 -9.16 -2.98
C ARG A 60 -8.57 -10.52 -3.38
N SER A 61 -9.56 -10.50 -4.27
CA SER A 61 -10.22 -11.72 -4.77
C SER A 61 -9.28 -12.60 -5.60
N ALA A 62 -8.28 -11.99 -6.26
CA ALA A 62 -7.27 -12.69 -7.06
C ALA A 62 -6.10 -13.25 -6.22
N GLN A 63 -5.98 -12.90 -4.93
CA GLN A 63 -4.90 -13.40 -4.08
C GLN A 63 -5.19 -14.80 -3.54
N THR A 64 -4.53 -15.80 -4.11
CA THR A 64 -4.31 -17.10 -3.47
C THR A 64 -3.16 -16.97 -2.47
N SER A 65 -3.50 -16.71 -1.20
CA SER A 65 -2.66 -16.90 -0.01
C SER A 65 -1.14 -16.73 -0.23
N ASN A 66 -0.65 -15.49 -0.21
CA ASN A 66 0.75 -15.28 0.14
C ASN A 66 0.83 -15.00 1.63
N GLU A 67 1.63 -15.78 2.35
CA GLU A 67 2.07 -15.45 3.70
C GLU A 67 2.88 -14.15 3.63
N ALA A 68 2.18 -13.02 3.68
CA ALA A 68 2.79 -11.72 3.81
C ALA A 68 3.34 -11.62 5.24
N ILE A 69 4.63 -11.28 5.36
CA ILE A 69 5.22 -10.95 6.65
C ILE A 69 4.49 -9.71 7.17
N ASP A 70 3.89 -9.81 8.36
CA ASP A 70 3.34 -8.66 9.03
C ASP A 70 4.47 -7.84 9.68
N PHE A 71 4.89 -6.80 8.98
CA PHE A 71 5.94 -5.90 9.47
C PHE A 71 5.51 -5.05 10.66
N GLN A 72 4.21 -4.99 11.01
CA GLN A 72 3.75 -4.28 12.20
C GLN A 72 4.09 -5.03 13.49
N THR A 73 4.29 -6.34 13.42
CA THR A 73 4.59 -7.20 14.56
C THR A 73 6.04 -7.72 14.58
N ALA A 74 6.79 -7.54 13.48
CA ALA A 74 8.20 -7.90 13.39
C ALA A 74 9.09 -7.06 14.33
N SER A 75 10.15 -7.67 14.87
CA SER A 75 11.14 -6.90 15.64
C SER A 75 11.93 -5.95 14.74
N LEU A 76 12.48 -4.87 15.32
CA LEU A 76 13.33 -3.94 14.57
C LEU A 76 14.53 -4.63 13.93
N THR A 77 15.12 -5.62 14.61
CA THR A 77 16.24 -6.41 14.08
C THR A 77 15.85 -7.18 12.82
N GLU A 78 14.68 -7.83 12.82
CA GLU A 78 14.17 -8.56 11.67
C GLU A 78 13.82 -7.62 10.51
N LEU A 79 13.19 -6.48 10.82
CA LEU A 79 12.85 -5.47 9.82
C LEU A 79 14.09 -4.89 9.14
N VAL A 80 15.11 -4.51 9.92
CA VAL A 80 16.39 -4.00 9.38
C VAL A 80 17.05 -5.06 8.49
N LYS A 81 17.12 -6.32 8.96
CA LYS A 81 17.70 -7.42 8.19
C LYS A 81 16.94 -7.63 6.87
N TYR A 82 15.61 -7.60 6.91
CA TYR A 82 14.78 -7.74 5.72
C TYR A 82 15.03 -6.62 4.72
N ILE A 83 15.04 -5.36 5.16
CA ILE A 83 15.28 -4.20 4.30
C ILE A 83 16.64 -4.30 3.60
N LEU A 84 17.69 -4.66 4.35
CA LEU A 84 19.03 -4.80 3.80
C LEU A 84 19.08 -5.89 2.73
N VAL A 85 18.61 -7.09 3.03
CA VAL A 85 18.72 -8.26 2.14
C VAL A 85 17.78 -8.15 0.94
N LYS A 86 16.54 -7.67 1.14
CA LYS A 86 15.51 -7.66 0.10
C LYS A 86 15.63 -6.46 -0.83
N HIS A 87 15.95 -5.28 -0.29
CA HIS A 87 15.93 -4.03 -1.05
C HIS A 87 17.33 -3.51 -1.32
N HIS A 88 18.15 -3.27 -0.29
CA HIS A 88 19.46 -2.61 -0.50
C HIS A 88 20.45 -3.45 -1.30
N VAL A 89 20.44 -4.79 -1.15
CA VAL A 89 21.27 -5.68 -1.98
C VAL A 89 20.90 -5.55 -3.45
N PHE A 90 19.61 -5.48 -3.77
CA PHE A 90 19.12 -5.38 -5.15
C PHE A 90 19.37 -4.00 -5.77
N THR A 91 19.21 -2.91 -5.01
CA THR A 91 19.37 -1.53 -5.52
C THR A 91 20.82 -1.04 -5.55
N LYS A 92 21.79 -1.87 -5.17
CA LYS A 92 23.21 -1.51 -5.17
C LYS A 92 23.84 -1.55 -6.58
N GLU A 93 23.19 -2.24 -7.51
CA GLU A 93 23.54 -2.31 -8.94
C GLU A 93 22.69 -1.34 -9.76
#